data_AF-A0A5C8ZYX1-F1
#
_entry.id   AF-A0A5C8ZYX1-F1
#
_cell.length_a   1.000
_cell.length_b   1.000
_cell.length_c   1.000
_cell.angle_alpha   90.00
_cell.angle_beta   90.00
_cell.angle_gamma   90.00
#
_symmetry.space_group_name_H-M   'P 1'
#
loop_
_entity.id
_entity.type
_entity.pdbx_description
1 polymer ?
#
loop_
_entity_poly.entity_id
_entity_poly.type
_entity_poly.pdbx_seq_one_letter_code
_entity_poly.pdbx_strand_id
1 'polypeptide(L)'
;MKITAVSRRLSAAALITSLALPQALWAQEAVDESPNAGRMVGDLLVARPMGLVATVGGTAAFLVSLPFTLLAGHASEAAETLMVGPARATFMRCLGCTEMGYTNKDVERYQEMTGEGEEE
;
A
#
# COMPACT_ATOMS: atom_id res chain seq x y z
N MET A 1 -21.23 46.11 -4.19
CA MET A 1 -20.51 45.26 -3.21
C MET A 1 -21.05 43.82 -3.05
N LYS A 2 -22.05 43.33 -3.82
CA LYS A 2 -22.56 41.94 -3.69
C LYS A 2 -21.79 40.91 -4.54
N ILE A 3 -21.20 41.33 -5.65
CA ILE A 3 -20.54 40.44 -6.64
C ILE A 3 -19.24 39.84 -6.09
N THR A 4 -18.45 40.61 -5.32
CA THR A 4 -17.22 40.12 -4.68
C THR A 4 -17.48 39.07 -3.59
N ALA A 5 -18.57 39.21 -2.82
CA ALA A 5 -18.96 38.22 -1.82
C ALA A 5 -19.40 36.88 -2.44
N VAL A 6 -20.04 36.91 -3.61
CA VAL A 6 -20.43 35.71 -4.36
C VAL A 6 -19.21 35.01 -4.94
N SER A 7 -18.29 35.75 -5.56
CA SER A 7 -17.04 35.19 -6.09
C SER A 7 -16.18 34.53 -4.99
N ARG A 8 -16.09 35.15 -3.80
CA ARG A 8 -15.35 34.58 -2.66
C ARG A 8 -15.97 33.29 -2.12
N ARG A 9 -17.30 33.18 -2.15
CA ARG A 9 -18.02 31.96 -1.75
C ARG A 9 -17.81 30.82 -2.76
N LEU A 10 -17.77 31.14 -4.06
CA LEU A 10 -17.49 30.18 -5.12
C LEU A 10 -16.04 29.64 -5.03
N SER A 11 -15.06 30.52 -4.81
CA SER A 11 -13.66 30.09 -4.64
C SER A 11 -13.46 29.22 -3.39
N ALA A 12 -14.10 29.58 -2.27
CA ALA A 12 -14.06 28.78 -1.05
C ALA A 12 -14.70 27.40 -1.24
N ALA A 13 -15.84 27.33 -1.93
CA ALA A 13 -16.49 26.06 -2.25
C ALA A 13 -15.59 25.19 -3.14
N ALA A 14 -14.98 25.75 -4.19
CA ALA A 14 -14.07 25.01 -5.07
C ALA A 14 -12.85 24.44 -4.32
N LEU A 15 -12.26 25.21 -3.40
CA LEU A 15 -11.15 24.74 -2.57
C LEU A 15 -11.57 23.59 -1.64
N ILE A 16 -12.72 23.72 -0.96
CA ILE A 16 -13.25 22.67 -0.08
C ILE A 16 -13.54 21.40 -0.89
N THR A 17 -14.15 21.54 -2.06
CA THR A 17 -14.42 20.43 -2.98
C THR A 17 -13.10 19.77 -3.42
N SER A 18 -12.08 20.55 -3.80
CA SER A 18 -10.77 20.00 -4.21
C SER A 18 -10.04 19.22 -3.11
N LEU A 19 -10.21 19.60 -1.83
CA LEU A 19 -9.65 18.86 -0.70
C LEU A 19 -10.51 17.65 -0.32
N ALA A 20 -11.84 17.74 -0.45
CA ALA A 20 -12.78 16.70 -0.04
C ALA A 20 -12.96 15.58 -1.08
N LEU A 21 -12.69 15.82 -2.37
CA LEU A 21 -12.82 14.78 -3.39
C LEU A 21 -11.83 13.60 -3.21
N PRO A 22 -10.54 13.82 -2.93
CA PRO A 22 -9.57 12.73 -2.78
C PRO A 22 -9.92 11.76 -1.65
N GLN A 23 -10.41 12.29 -0.51
CA GLN A 23 -10.82 11.50 0.65
C GLN A 23 -12.09 10.67 0.40
N ALA A 24 -13.00 11.13 -0.46
CA ALA A 24 -14.15 10.34 -0.90
C ALA A 24 -13.76 9.27 -1.96
N LEU A 25 -12.76 9.55 -2.80
CA LEU A 25 -12.24 8.60 -3.78
C LEU A 25 -11.54 7.40 -3.12
N TRP A 26 -10.80 7.64 -2.03
CA TRP A 26 -10.14 6.58 -1.25
C TRP A 26 -11.09 5.78 -0.34
N ALA A 27 -12.32 6.28 -0.11
CA ALA A 27 -13.33 5.59 0.70
C ALA A 27 -14.14 4.53 -0.08
N GLN A 28 -13.98 4.45 -1.40
CA GLN A 28 -14.65 3.44 -2.24
C GLN A 28 -13.97 2.06 -2.21
N GLU A 29 -12.92 1.90 -1.40
CA GLU A 29 -12.24 0.62 -1.20
C GLU A 29 -12.84 -0.18 -0.02
N ALA A 30 -14.14 -0.01 0.24
CA ALA A 30 -14.96 -1.00 0.93
C ALA A 30 -15.19 -2.19 -0.02
N VAL A 31 -14.09 -2.84 -0.40
CA VAL A 31 -14.13 -4.05 -1.21
C VAL A 31 -14.46 -5.19 -0.28
N ASP A 32 -15.68 -5.69 -0.46
CA ASP A 32 -16.17 -7.02 -0.10
C ASP A 32 -15.08 -7.91 0.53
N GLU A 33 -15.09 -7.95 1.87
CA GLU A 33 -14.13 -8.65 2.73
C GLU A 33 -14.49 -10.14 2.86
N SER A 34 -14.92 -10.71 1.74
CA SER A 34 -14.83 -12.14 1.51
C SER A 34 -13.57 -12.38 0.67
N PRO A 35 -12.84 -13.51 0.81
CA PRO A 35 -11.69 -13.86 -0.02
C PRO A 35 -12.16 -14.13 -1.47
N ASN A 36 -12.65 -13.09 -2.12
CA ASN A 36 -13.16 -13.09 -3.47
C ASN A 36 -11.99 -12.90 -4.42
N ALA A 37 -12.04 -13.60 -5.55
CA ALA A 37 -11.05 -13.48 -6.63
C ALA A 37 -10.76 -12.00 -6.99
N GLY A 38 -11.75 -11.12 -6.85
CA GLY A 38 -11.60 -9.68 -7.05
C GLY A 38 -10.57 -9.01 -6.12
N ARG A 39 -10.48 -9.38 -4.84
CA ARG A 39 -9.46 -8.82 -3.91
C ARG A 39 -8.05 -9.26 -4.30
N MET A 40 -7.89 -10.52 -4.71
CA MET A 40 -6.61 -11.04 -5.15
C MET A 40 -6.17 -10.41 -6.48
N VAL A 41 -7.09 -10.26 -7.43
CA VAL A 41 -6.81 -9.62 -8.74
C VAL A 41 -6.53 -8.13 -8.57
N GLY A 42 -7.31 -7.43 -7.74
CA GLY A 42 -7.06 -6.02 -7.42
C GLY A 42 -5.70 -5.81 -6.75
N ASP A 43 -5.34 -6.66 -5.79
CA ASP A 43 -4.01 -6.62 -5.17
C ASP A 43 -2.88 -6.88 -6.19
N LEU A 44 -3.08 -7.83 -7.12
CA LEU A 44 -2.10 -8.18 -8.14
C LEU A 44 -1.92 -7.09 -9.21
N LEU A 45 -3.02 -6.50 -9.69
CA LEU A 45 -3.01 -5.58 -10.83
C LEU A 45 -2.86 -4.12 -10.44
N VAL A 46 -3.23 -3.75 -9.21
CA VAL A 46 -3.22 -2.35 -8.76
C VAL A 46 -2.25 -2.15 -7.62
N ALA A 47 -2.47 -2.83 -6.49
CA ALA A 47 -1.71 -2.57 -5.27
C ALA A 47 -0.23 -2.95 -5.41
N ARG A 48 0.08 -4.12 -5.98
CA ARG A 48 1.47 -4.57 -6.18
C ARG A 48 2.26 -3.71 -7.17
N PRO A 49 1.74 -3.36 -8.36
CA PRO A 49 2.43 -2.43 -9.26
C PRO A 49 2.66 -1.07 -8.62
N MET A 50 1.69 -0.55 -7.85
CA MET A 50 1.87 0.70 -7.12
C MET A 50 2.97 0.58 -6.05
N GLY A 51 3.01 -0.52 -5.31
CA GLY A 51 4.09 -0.83 -4.37
C GLY A 51 5.46 -0.96 -5.04
N LEU A 52 5.52 -1.53 -6.24
CA LEU A 52 6.74 -1.61 -7.04
C LEU A 52 7.22 -0.22 -7.46
N VAL A 53 6.32 0.65 -7.91
CA VAL A 53 6.65 2.06 -8.22
C VAL A 53 7.19 2.77 -6.96
N ALA A 54 6.56 2.56 -5.81
CA ALA A 54 7.04 3.12 -4.54
C ALA A 54 8.43 2.59 -4.16
N THR A 55 8.69 1.30 -4.38
CA THR A 55 9.99 0.66 -4.11
C THR A 55 11.07 1.23 -5.02
N VAL A 56 10.79 1.39 -6.32
CA VAL A 56 11.73 1.98 -7.29
C VAL A 56 11.99 3.46 -6.93
N GLY A 57 10.94 4.21 -6.63
CA GLY A 57 11.04 5.61 -6.22
C GLY A 57 11.85 5.79 -4.93
N GLY A 58 11.57 4.97 -3.91
CA GLY A 58 12.32 4.97 -2.65
C GLY A 58 13.79 4.58 -2.83
N THR A 59 14.06 3.60 -3.69
CA THR A 59 15.45 3.23 -4.07
C THR A 59 16.15 4.39 -4.77
N ALA A 60 15.49 5.06 -5.72
CA ALA A 60 16.06 6.22 -6.40
C ALA A 60 16.35 7.37 -5.42
N ALA A 61 15.44 7.64 -4.48
CA ALA A 61 15.64 8.63 -3.43
C ALA A 61 16.83 8.28 -2.52
N PHE A 62 16.99 7.00 -2.17
CA PHE A 62 18.14 6.51 -1.42
C PHE A 62 19.45 6.70 -2.17
N LEU A 63 19.50 6.43 -3.48
CA LEU A 63 20.71 6.65 -4.28
C LEU A 63 21.12 8.12 -4.33
N VAL A 64 20.15 9.03 -4.43
CA VAL A 64 20.41 10.49 -4.41
C VAL A 64 20.86 10.95 -3.02
N SER A 65 20.34 10.35 -1.94
CA SER A 65 20.70 10.68 -0.56
C SER A 65 21.97 9.95 -0.06
N LEU A 66 22.44 8.95 -0.81
CA LEU A 66 23.61 8.13 -0.48
C LEU A 66 24.88 8.91 -0.11
N PRO A 67 25.31 9.96 -0.87
CA PRO A 67 26.48 10.74 -0.46
C PRO A 67 26.28 11.39 0.90
N PHE A 68 25.09 11.90 1.22
CA PHE A 68 24.81 12.56 2.49
C PHE A 68 24.71 11.57 3.66
N THR A 69 24.03 10.44 3.44
CA THR A 69 23.81 9.43 4.47
C THR A 69 25.08 8.65 4.81
N LEU A 70 26.00 8.47 3.84
CA LEU A 70 27.34 7.96 4.09
C LEU A 70 28.18 8.93 4.92
N LEU A 71 28.19 10.22 4.55
CA LEU A 71 28.91 11.24 5.32
C LEU A 71 28.38 11.37 6.75
N ALA A 72 27.07 11.18 6.93
CA ALA A 72 26.41 11.24 8.21
C ALA A 72 26.34 9.89 8.95
N GLY A 73 26.93 8.82 8.39
CA GLY A 73 27.11 7.52 9.06
C GLY A 73 25.84 6.68 9.29
N HIS A 74 24.74 6.95 8.58
CA HIS A 74 23.44 6.26 8.78
C HIS A 74 22.83 5.73 7.47
N ALA A 75 23.68 5.39 6.49
CA ALA A 75 23.24 4.86 5.20
C ALA A 75 22.42 3.57 5.31
N SER A 76 22.70 2.70 6.29
CA SER A 76 21.94 1.47 6.51
C SER A 76 20.49 1.74 6.95
N GLU A 77 20.29 2.69 7.87
CA GLU A 77 18.97 3.10 8.36
C GLU A 77 18.14 3.74 7.23
N ALA A 78 18.81 4.57 6.41
CA ALA A 78 18.20 5.19 5.25
C ALA A 78 17.80 4.15 4.19
N ALA A 79 18.65 3.15 3.93
CA ALA A 79 18.32 2.04 3.04
C ALA A 79 17.14 1.22 3.57
N GLU A 80 17.13 0.92 4.86
CA GLU A 80 16.08 0.14 5.50
C GLU A 80 14.71 0.82 5.34
N THR A 81 14.66 2.13 5.54
CA THR A 81 13.43 2.92 5.47
C THR A 81 12.98 3.20 4.05
N LEU A 82 13.90 3.64 3.18
CA LEU A 82 13.56 4.12 1.84
C LEU A 82 13.47 3.00 0.80
N MET A 83 14.18 1.90 1.00
CA MET A 83 14.23 0.80 0.03
C MET A 83 13.62 -0.48 0.61
N VAL A 84 14.11 -0.95 1.75
CA VAL A 84 13.74 -2.28 2.27
C VAL A 84 12.30 -2.31 2.79
N GLY A 85 11.85 -1.25 3.48
CA GLY A 85 10.47 -1.13 3.97
C GLY A 85 9.42 -1.24 2.85
N PRO A 86 9.50 -0.39 1.81
CA PRO A 86 8.62 -0.49 0.63
C PRO A 86 8.69 -1.84 -0.08
N ALA A 87 9.90 -2.41 -0.22
CA ALA A 87 10.09 -3.71 -0.83
C ALA A 87 9.40 -4.81 -0.02
N ARG A 88 9.55 -4.83 1.31
CA ARG A 88 8.86 -5.78 2.18
C ARG A 88 7.35 -5.61 2.07
N ALA A 89 6.83 -4.40 2.13
CA ALA A 89 5.40 -4.10 1.99
C ALA A 89 4.78 -4.61 0.68
N THR A 90 5.58 -4.64 -0.39
CA THR A 90 5.14 -5.04 -1.73
C THR A 90 5.26 -6.56 -1.95
N PHE A 91 6.40 -7.15 -1.56
CA PHE A 91 6.73 -8.54 -1.91
C PHE A 91 6.43 -9.55 -0.80
N MET A 92 6.49 -9.14 0.47
CA MET A 92 6.31 -10.03 1.62
C MET A 92 4.90 -9.96 2.22
N ARG A 93 3.98 -9.28 1.55
CA ARG A 93 2.56 -9.24 1.90
C ARG A 93 1.80 -10.34 1.16
N CYS A 94 0.89 -11.02 1.86
CA CYS A 94 -0.02 -11.99 1.24
C CYS A 94 -0.87 -11.36 0.14
N LEU A 95 -1.18 -12.15 -0.88
CA LEU A 95 -2.06 -11.73 -1.96
C LEU A 95 -3.48 -11.51 -1.44
N GLY A 96 -3.96 -10.27 -1.53
CA GLY A 96 -5.30 -9.88 -1.06
C GLY A 96 -5.43 -9.61 0.44
N CYS A 97 -4.35 -9.71 1.23
CA CYS A 97 -4.35 -9.35 2.66
C CYS A 97 -3.94 -7.90 2.85
N THR A 98 -4.56 -7.19 3.79
CA THR A 98 -4.16 -5.82 4.18
C THR A 98 -2.96 -5.81 5.12
N GLU A 99 -2.77 -6.89 5.89
CA GLU A 99 -1.67 -7.04 6.84
C GLU A 99 -0.45 -7.77 6.25
N MET A 100 0.71 -7.46 6.82
CA MET A 100 2.01 -8.05 6.48
C MET A 100 2.14 -9.47 7.06
N GLY A 101 2.63 -10.43 6.27
CA GLY A 101 2.85 -11.81 6.72
C GLY A 101 2.43 -12.85 5.70
N TYR A 102 2.60 -14.13 6.05
CA TYR A 102 2.14 -15.29 5.28
C TYR A 102 0.87 -15.87 5.90
N THR A 103 -0.11 -16.26 5.07
CA THR A 103 -1.40 -16.77 5.56
C THR A 103 -1.34 -18.23 5.98
N ASN A 104 -0.31 -18.98 5.57
CA ASN A 104 -0.09 -20.42 5.85
C ASN A 104 -1.28 -21.38 5.61
N LYS A 105 -2.37 -20.92 5.00
CA LYS A 105 -3.56 -21.72 4.68
C LYS A 105 -3.26 -22.94 3.82
N ASP A 106 -2.23 -22.86 2.99
CA ASP A 106 -1.78 -23.99 2.18
C ASP A 106 -1.18 -25.08 3.06
N VAL A 107 -0.37 -24.70 4.05
CA VAL A 107 0.28 -25.61 5.01
C VAL A 107 -0.76 -26.27 5.90
N GLU A 108 -1.70 -25.49 6.42
CA GLU A 108 -2.84 -25.98 7.21
C GLU A 108 -3.66 -27.00 6.41
N ARG A 109 -3.99 -26.68 5.15
CA ARG A 109 -4.71 -27.58 4.25
C ARG A 109 -3.93 -28.87 3.93
N TYR A 110 -2.61 -28.79 3.77
CA TYR A 110 -1.78 -29.99 3.60
C TYR A 110 -1.80 -30.85 4.86
N GLN A 111 -1.70 -30.23 6.05
CA GLN A 111 -1.73 -30.94 7.32
C GLN A 111 -3.06 -31.66 7.55
N GLU A 112 -4.20 -31.05 7.23
CA GLU A 112 -5.52 -31.68 7.25
C GLU A 112 -5.56 -32.91 6.33
N MET A 113 -5.13 -32.74 5.07
CA MET A 113 -5.09 -33.84 4.08
C MET A 113 -4.19 -35.01 4.51
N THR A 114 -3.09 -34.75 5.22
CA THR A 114 -2.20 -35.80 5.74
C THR A 114 -2.60 -36.32 7.12
N GLY A 115 -3.39 -35.56 7.89
CA GLY A 115 -3.79 -35.89 9.27
C GLY A 115 -5.09 -36.68 9.37
N GLU A 116 -5.96 -36.64 8.36
CA GLU A 116 -7.17 -37.48 8.28
C GLU A 116 -6.86 -38.95 7.89
N GLY A 117 -5.59 -39.32 7.72
CA GLY A 117 -5.14 -40.68 7.38
C GLY A 117 -4.48 -41.47 8.52
N GLU A 118 -4.35 -40.90 9.72
CA GLU A 118 -3.73 -41.56 10.89
C GLU A 118 -4.72 -41.94 12.01
N GLU A 119 -6.03 -41.74 11.82
CA GLU A 119 -7.09 -42.23 12.71
C GLU A 119 -8.03 -43.23 12.00
N GLU A 120 -7.54 -44.42 11.65
CA GLU A 120 -8.30 -45.69 11.68
C GLU A 120 -7.39 -46.87 12.07
#